data_AF-J4W059-F1
#
_entry.id   AF-J4W059-F1
#
_cell.length_a   1.000
_cell.length_b   1.000
_cell.length_c   1.000
_cell.angle_alpha   90.00
_cell.angle_beta   90.00
_cell.angle_gamma   90.00
#
_symmetry.space_group_name_H-M   'P 1'
#
loop_
_entity.id
_entity.type
_entity.pdbx_description
1 polymer ?
#
loop_
_entity_poly.entity_id
_entity_poly.type
_entity_poly.pdbx_seq_one_letter_code
_entity_poly.pdbx_strand_id
1 'polypeptide(L)'
;MVRKIRCNLLFAIGEVYFISEIYFTYIDRLNMKNILRELREKNNWTQRELSSKLGVSTRTIISLEKGHFNPSIKVAYKCSLIFGCPIEKIFCLEENYDNDRKEILR
;
A
#
# COMPACT_ATOMS: atom_id res chain seq x y z
N MET A 1 3.56 44.44 35.22
CA MET A 1 4.36 44.78 34.03
C MET A 1 5.64 43.96 34.16
N VAL A 2 5.69 42.71 33.70
CA VAL A 2 6.05 42.32 32.32
C VAL A 2 5.21 41.10 31.90
N ARG A 3 4.58 41.23 30.73
CA ARG A 3 3.79 40.19 30.05
C ARG A 3 4.72 39.30 29.21
N LYS A 4 4.22 38.09 28.95
CA LYS A 4 4.29 37.35 27.68
C LYS A 4 5.50 36.42 27.48
N ILE A 5 5.15 35.31 26.81
CA ILE A 5 5.99 34.27 26.21
C ILE A 5 6.43 33.18 27.18
N ARG A 6 5.55 32.19 27.42
CA ARG A 6 5.88 30.75 27.42
C ARG A 6 4.64 29.92 27.70
N CYS A 7 3.74 29.84 26.73
CA CYS A 7 2.73 28.78 26.61
C CYS A 7 2.27 28.84 25.16
N ASN A 8 2.82 28.01 24.28
CA ASN A 8 2.28 27.70 22.94
C ASN A 8 3.05 26.58 22.22
N LEU A 9 4.23 26.17 22.69
CA LEU A 9 4.98 25.11 22.01
C LEU A 9 4.45 23.69 22.30
N LEU A 10 3.73 23.45 23.41
CA LEU A 10 3.17 22.14 23.73
C LEU A 10 1.84 21.81 23.00
N PHE A 11 1.11 22.82 22.50
CA PHE A 11 -0.13 22.60 21.75
C PHE A 11 0.14 22.30 20.27
N ALA A 12 1.18 22.88 19.68
CA ALA A 12 1.52 22.68 18.27
C ALA A 12 2.05 21.27 17.96
N ILE A 13 2.70 20.60 18.93
CA ILE A 13 3.20 19.23 18.72
C ILE A 13 2.05 18.22 18.56
N GLY A 14 0.95 18.39 19.31
CA GLY A 14 -0.22 17.51 19.21
C GLY A 14 -0.91 17.55 17.86
N GLU A 15 -1.11 18.75 17.28
CA GLU A 15 -1.70 18.90 15.94
C GLU A 15 -0.81 18.30 14.84
N VAL A 16 0.51 18.42 14.95
CA VAL A 16 1.44 17.86 13.95
C VAL A 16 1.47 16.33 13.98
N TYR A 17 1.44 15.70 15.17
CA TYR A 17 1.31 14.23 15.27
C TYR A 17 -0.06 13.75 14.79
N PHE A 18 -1.14 14.48 15.10
CA PHE A 18 -2.49 14.16 14.65
C PHE A 18 -2.62 14.23 13.12
N ILE A 19 -2.03 15.25 12.48
CA ILE A 19 -1.97 15.33 11.01
C ILE A 19 -1.18 14.15 10.45
N SER A 20 -0.08 13.73 11.08
CA SER A 20 0.70 12.58 10.62
C SER A 20 -0.05 11.24 10.73
N GLU A 21 -0.82 11.02 11.79
CA GLU A 21 -1.68 9.83 11.95
C GLU A 21 -2.83 9.82 10.94
N ILE A 22 -3.46 10.98 10.72
CA ILE A 22 -4.50 11.13 9.71
C ILE A 22 -3.93 10.87 8.31
N TYR A 23 -2.73 11.41 8.01
CA TYR A 23 -2.08 11.24 6.72
C TYR A 23 -1.66 9.78 6.50
N PHE A 24 -1.16 9.10 7.53
CA PHE A 24 -0.84 7.67 7.48
C PHE A 24 -2.10 6.83 7.25
N THR A 25 -3.16 7.10 8.00
CA THR A 25 -4.47 6.43 7.84
C THR A 25 -5.08 6.70 6.48
N TYR A 26 -4.88 7.89 5.92
CA TYR A 26 -5.33 8.27 4.58
C TYR A 26 -4.54 7.54 3.49
N ILE A 27 -3.22 7.46 3.60
CA ILE A 27 -2.37 6.71 2.67
C ILE A 27 -2.73 5.22 2.65
N ASP A 28 -2.98 4.61 3.80
CA ASP A 28 -3.39 3.20 3.86
C ASP A 28 -4.76 2.93 3.19
N ARG A 29 -5.63 3.95 3.10
CA ARG A 29 -6.88 3.87 2.33
C ARG A 29 -6.68 4.01 0.83
N LEU A 30 -5.61 4.66 0.38
CA LEU A 30 -5.29 4.86 -1.05
C LEU A 30 -4.44 3.74 -1.65
N ASN A 31 -3.92 2.83 -0.82
CA ASN A 31 -3.11 1.72 -1.29
C ASN A 31 -3.97 0.65 -1.98
N MET A 32 -3.47 0.16 -3.12
CA MET A 32 -4.08 -0.95 -3.85
C MET A 32 -4.14 -2.21 -2.97
N LYS A 33 -5.35 -2.74 -2.77
CA LYS A 33 -5.55 -4.03 -2.12
C LYS A 33 -5.02 -5.17 -2.98
N ASN A 34 -4.31 -6.09 -2.35
CA ASN A 34 -3.77 -7.29 -2.98
C ASN A 34 -3.46 -8.36 -1.93
N ILE A 35 -3.40 -9.62 -2.35
CA ILE A 35 -3.04 -10.78 -1.51
C ILE A 35 -1.65 -11.34 -1.85
N LEU A 36 -0.79 -10.54 -2.49
CA LEU A 36 0.49 -11.01 -3.02
C LEU A 36 1.41 -11.54 -1.91
N ARG A 37 1.42 -10.85 -0.76
CA ARG A 37 2.17 -11.26 0.42
C ARG A 37 1.71 -12.62 0.94
N GLU A 38 0.40 -12.83 1.04
CA GLU A 38 -0.17 -14.10 1.51
C GLU A 38 0.16 -15.24 0.56
N LEU A 39 0.05 -15.01 -0.75
CA LEU A 39 0.41 -16.01 -1.76
C LEU A 39 1.89 -16.35 -1.70
N ARG A 40 2.76 -15.35 -1.50
CA ARG A 40 4.20 -15.56 -1.32
C ARG A 40 4.50 -16.40 -0.07
N GLU A 41 3.89 -16.05 1.06
CA GLU A 41 4.11 -16.73 2.34
C GLU A 41 3.56 -18.16 2.32
N LYS A 42 2.40 -18.40 1.69
CA LYS A 42 1.87 -19.76 1.45
C LYS A 42 2.81 -20.67 0.66
N ASN A 43 3.63 -20.08 -0.21
CA ASN A 43 4.65 -20.81 -0.98
C ASN A 43 6.02 -20.87 -0.27
N ASN A 44 6.13 -20.36 0.97
CA ASN A 44 7.38 -20.25 1.72
C ASN A 44 8.50 -19.49 0.97
N TRP A 45 8.14 -18.46 0.19
CA TRP A 45 9.10 -17.65 -0.56
C TRP A 45 9.47 -16.37 0.17
N THR A 46 10.74 -15.99 0.09
CA THR A 46 11.24 -14.66 0.39
C THR A 46 10.86 -13.68 -0.71
N GLN A 47 10.87 -12.38 -0.41
CA GLN A 47 10.61 -11.33 -1.41
C GLN A 47 11.63 -11.37 -2.57
N ARG A 48 12.88 -11.79 -2.30
CA ARG A 48 13.93 -11.95 -3.30
C ARG A 48 13.68 -13.14 -4.23
N GLU A 49 13.12 -14.23 -3.72
CA GLU A 49 12.76 -15.38 -4.56
C GLU A 49 11.58 -15.04 -5.47
N LEU A 50 10.55 -14.36 -4.94
CA LEU A 50 9.44 -13.89 -5.76
C LEU A 50 9.91 -12.87 -6.82
N SER A 51 10.81 -11.95 -6.45
CA SER A 51 11.34 -10.96 -7.40
C SER A 51 12.12 -11.62 -8.53
N SER A 52 12.94 -12.63 -8.21
CA SER A 52 13.65 -13.46 -9.20
C SER A 52 12.69 -14.18 -10.14
N LYS A 53 11.62 -14.81 -9.62
CA LYS A 53 10.61 -15.51 -10.42
C LYS A 53 9.85 -14.57 -11.36
N LEU A 54 9.55 -13.35 -10.91
CA LEU A 54 8.84 -12.33 -11.70
C LEU A 54 9.77 -11.57 -12.66
N GLY A 55 11.08 -11.63 -12.45
CA GLY A 55 12.08 -10.86 -13.19
C GLY A 55 11.96 -9.36 -12.91
N VAL A 56 11.75 -8.98 -11.65
CA VAL A 56 11.62 -7.58 -11.19
C VAL A 56 12.55 -7.32 -10.01
N SER A 57 12.73 -6.05 -9.64
CA SER A 57 13.51 -5.72 -8.45
C SER A 57 12.80 -6.17 -7.16
N THR A 58 13.54 -6.52 -6.11
CA THR A 58 12.95 -6.80 -4.79
C THR A 58 12.16 -5.60 -4.25
N ARG A 59 12.58 -4.37 -4.56
CA ARG A 59 11.85 -3.14 -4.21
C ARG A 59 10.47 -3.11 -4.86
N THR A 60 10.34 -3.61 -6.09
CA THR A 60 9.04 -3.75 -6.77
C THR A 60 8.12 -4.68 -5.97
N ILE A 61 8.62 -5.83 -5.50
CA ILE A 61 7.82 -6.75 -4.68
C ILE A 61 7.40 -6.10 -3.37
N ILE A 62 8.31 -5.42 -2.67
CA ILE A 62 8.00 -4.67 -1.44
C ILE A 62 6.90 -3.64 -1.69
N SER A 63 7.00 -2.89 -2.78
CA SER A 63 6.01 -1.86 -3.14
C SER A 63 4.65 -2.46 -3.49
N LEU A 64 4.64 -3.59 -4.21
CA LEU A 64 3.41 -4.30 -4.58
C LEU A 64 2.73 -4.86 -3.34
N GLU A 65 3.46 -5.52 -2.44
CA GLU A 65 2.89 -6.07 -1.20
C GLU A 65 2.30 -5.00 -0.28
N LYS A 66 2.84 -3.78 -0.33
CA LYS A 66 2.28 -2.64 0.41
C LYS A 66 1.13 -1.94 -0.31
N GLY A 67 0.88 -2.26 -1.58
CA GLY A 67 -0.15 -1.59 -2.38
C GLY A 67 0.22 -0.18 -2.83
N HIS A 68 1.48 0.24 -2.71
CA HIS A 68 1.93 1.60 -3.03
C HIS A 68 1.99 1.90 -4.54
N PHE A 69 1.73 0.90 -5.39
CA PHE A 69 1.78 1.06 -6.84
C PHE A 69 0.93 0.01 -7.55
N ASN A 70 0.27 0.42 -8.63
CA ASN A 70 -0.53 -0.44 -9.50
C ASN A 70 0.36 -1.27 -10.43
N PRO A 71 0.37 -2.61 -10.37
CA PRO A 71 1.22 -3.43 -11.23
C PRO A 71 0.94 -3.17 -12.71
N SER A 72 2.00 -3.15 -13.51
CA SER A 72 1.84 -3.24 -14.97
C SER A 72 1.14 -4.55 -15.33
N ILE A 73 0.37 -4.56 -16.43
CA ILE A 73 -0.30 -5.75 -16.96
C ILE A 73 0.66 -6.95 -17.07
N LYS A 74 1.91 -6.71 -17.50
CA LYS A 74 2.94 -7.76 -17.60
C LYS A 74 3.25 -8.39 -16.25
N VAL A 75 3.40 -7.60 -15.19
CA VAL A 75 3.69 -8.11 -13.83
C VAL A 75 2.48 -8.84 -13.28
N ALA A 76 1.29 -8.26 -13.43
CA ALA A 76 0.05 -8.85 -12.98
C ALA A 76 -0.20 -10.22 -13.63
N TYR A 77 0.00 -10.31 -14.94
CA TYR A 77 -0.11 -11.55 -15.70
C TYR A 77 0.92 -12.61 -15.26
N LYS A 78 2.19 -12.22 -15.05
CA LYS A 78 3.20 -13.16 -14.53
C LYS A 78 2.85 -13.67 -13.13
N CYS A 79 2.31 -12.81 -12.25
CA CYS A 79 1.81 -13.25 -10.95
C CYS A 79 0.70 -14.30 -11.13
N SER A 80 -0.25 -14.06 -12.05
CA SER A 80 -1.32 -15.02 -12.34
C SER A 80 -0.79 -16.38 -12.76
N LEU A 81 0.22 -16.42 -13.65
CA LEU A 81 0.87 -17.65 -14.07
C LEU A 81 1.60 -18.37 -12.94
N ILE A 82 2.36 -17.64 -12.12
CA ILE A 82 3.17 -18.22 -11.03
C ILE A 82 2.28 -18.80 -9.92
N PHE A 83 1.19 -18.11 -9.59
CA PHE A 83 0.30 -18.51 -8.49
C PHE A 83 -0.91 -19.33 -8.94
N GLY A 84 -1.11 -19.50 -10.26
CA GLY A 84 -2.27 -20.22 -10.81
C GLY A 84 -3.61 -19.58 -10.42
N CYS A 85 -3.64 -18.26 -10.27
CA CYS A 85 -4.77 -17.51 -9.73
C CYS A 85 -5.14 -16.36 -10.67
N PRO A 86 -6.43 -16.05 -10.90
CA PRO A 86 -6.83 -14.90 -11.71
C PRO A 86 -6.26 -13.57 -11.18
N ILE A 87 -5.97 -12.63 -12.08
CA ILE A 87 -5.38 -11.32 -11.73
C ILE A 87 -6.31 -10.55 -10.78
N GLU A 88 -7.61 -10.63 -11.05
CA GLU A 88 -8.72 -10.03 -10.31
C GLU A 88 -8.65 -10.38 -8.83
N LYS A 89 -8.30 -11.65 -8.55
CA LYS A 89 -8.20 -12.18 -7.19
C LYS A 89 -6.87 -11.83 -6.54
N ILE A 90 -5.76 -11.81 -7.28
CA ILE A 90 -4.45 -11.47 -6.72
C ILE A 90 -4.41 -9.99 -6.28
N PHE A 91 -4.97 -9.10 -7.10
CA PHE A 91 -4.93 -7.64 -6.89
C PHE A 91 -6.30 -7.04 -6.58
N CYS A 92 -7.22 -7.83 -6.02
CA CYS A 92 -8.53 -7.39 -5.51
C CYS A 92 -9.23 -6.33 -6.40
N LEU A 93 -9.30 -6.57 -7.72
CA LEU A 93 -9.69 -5.52 -8.68
C LEU A 93 -11.11 -5.00 -8.47
N GLU A 94 -12.04 -5.83 -8.00
CA GLU A 94 -13.40 -5.41 -7.64
C GLU A 94 -13.41 -4.42 -6.47
N GLU A 95 -12.70 -4.75 -5.38
CA GLU A 95 -12.59 -3.88 -4.20
C GLU A 95 -11.90 -2.56 -4.54
N ASN A 96 -10.84 -2.62 -5.34
CA ASN A 96 -10.12 -1.43 -5.78
C ASN A 96 -11.00 -0.56 -6.69
N TYR A 97 -11.77 -1.14 -7.61
CA TYR A 97 -12.72 -0.40 -8.45
C TYR A 97 -13.79 0.32 -7.62
N ASP A 98 -14.34 -0.35 -6.60
CA ASP A 98 -15.32 0.26 -5.70
C ASP A 98 -14.73 1.40 -4.88
N ASN A 99 -13.45 1.29 -4.47
CA ASN A 99 -12.74 2.34 -3.76
C ASN A 99 -12.51 3.56 -4.67
N ASP A 100 -12.03 3.34 -5.90
CA ASP A 100 -11.83 4.38 -6.91
C ASP A 100 -13.15 5.10 -7.20
N ARG A 101 -14.25 4.35 -7.35
CA ARG A 101 -15.59 4.90 -7.57
C ARG A 101 -16.06 5.76 -6.40
N LYS A 102 -15.86 5.30 -5.15
CA LYS A 102 -16.23 6.06 -3.94
C LYS A 102 -15.41 7.32 -3.77
N GLU A 103 -14.17 7.34 -4.28
CA GLU A 103 -13.32 8.52 -4.27
C GLU A 103 -13.82 9.58 -5.26
N ILE A 104 -14.18 9.18 -6.49
CA ILE A 104 -14.72 10.10 -7.51
C ILE A 104 -16.04 10.76 -7.06
N LEU A 105 -16.83 10.08 -6.23
CA LEU A 105 -18.14 10.53 -5.77
C LEU A 105 -18.11 11.35 -4.47
N ARG A 106 -16.92 11.63 -3.90
CA ARG A 106 -16.74 12.49 -2.72
C ARG A 106 -16.33 13.90 -3.12
#